data_AF-S3NWV2-F1
#
_entry.id   AF-S3NWV2-F1
#
_cell.length_a   1.000
_cell.length_b   1.000
_cell.length_c   1.000
_cell.angle_alpha   90.00
_cell.angle_beta   90.00
_cell.angle_gamma   90.00
#
_symmetry.space_group_name_H-M   'P 1'
#
loop_
_entity.id
_entity.type
_entity.pdbx_description
1 polymer ?
#
loop_
_entity_poly.entity_id
_entity_poly.type
_entity_poly.pdbx_seq_one_letter_code
_entity_poly.pdbx_strand_id
1 'polypeptide(L)' 'MNFGTALENLKLGNTISRSGWNGKGMHVELRQPTDGLNAHLALKNVKGTFDTWVPSISDLLAEDWQAHAEITAG' A
#
# COMPACT_ATOMS: atom_id res chain seq x y z
N MET A 1 7.12 -5.17 -9.74
CA MET A 1 8.30 -5.06 -8.85
C MET A 1 8.14 -6.03 -7.69
N ASN A 2 9.23 -6.46 -7.05
CA ASN A 2 9.13 -7.32 -5.86
C ASN A 2 8.61 -6.53 -4.64
N PHE A 3 8.23 -7.25 -3.58
CA PHE A 3 7.70 -6.61 -2.38
C PHE A 3 8.70 -5.68 -1.67
N GLY A 4 10.00 -5.99 -1.70
CA GLY A 4 11.04 -5.14 -1.10
C GLY A 4 11.08 -3.74 -1.70
N THR A 5 11.13 -3.64 -3.03
CA THR A 5 11.06 -2.36 -3.75
C THR A 5 9.71 -1.66 -3.56
N ALA A 6 8.62 -2.43 -3.44
CA ALA A 6 7.31 -1.87 -3.12
C ALA A 6 7.29 -1.22 -1.72
N LEU A 7 7.91 -1.86 -0.72
CA LEU A 7 8.06 -1.32 0.63
C LEU A 7 8.93 -0.06 0.66
N GLU A 8 9.97 0.02 -0.17
CA GLU A 8 10.75 1.25 -0.35
C GLU A 8 9.87 2.40 -0.89
N ASN A 9 9.00 2.12 -1.85
CA ASN A 9 8.04 3.11 -2.37
C ASN A 9 7.05 3.59 -1.31
N LEU A 10 6.56 2.69 -0.45
CA LEU A 10 5.71 3.06 0.69
C LEU A 10 6.42 4.03 1.65
N LYS A 11 7.72 3.85 1.90
CA LYS A 11 8.52 4.76 2.73
C LYS A 11 8.75 6.12 2.08
N LEU A 12 8.68 6.20 0.75
CA LEU A 12 8.74 7.45 -0.01
C LEU A 12 7.39 8.19 -0.08
N GLY A 13 6.33 7.63 0.52
CA GLY A 13 4.98 8.21 0.50
C GLY A 13 4.14 7.78 -0.71
N ASN A 14 4.67 6.94 -1.60
CA ASN A 14 3.87 6.37 -2.69
C ASN A 14 2.91 5.31 -2.14
N THR A 15 1.83 5.05 -2.88
CA THR A 15 0.99 3.88 -2.63
C THR A 15 1.44 2.71 -3.51
N ILE A 16 1.11 1.48 -3.12
CA ILE A 16 1.43 0.28 -3.91
C ILE A 16 0.20 -0.58 -4.16
N SER A 17 0.17 -1.30 -5.27
CA SER A 17 -0.88 -2.27 -5.57
C SER A 17 -0.32 -3.48 -6.32
N ARG A 18 -1.05 -4.59 -6.29
CA ARG A 18 -0.80 -5.71 -7.22
C ARG A 18 -1.31 -5.34 -8.61
N SER A 19 -0.80 -5.99 -9.64
CA SER A 19 -1.20 -5.76 -11.04
C SER A 19 -2.71 -5.94 -11.26
N GLY A 20 -3.32 -6.93 -10.62
CA GLY A 20 -4.76 -7.20 -10.70
C GLY A 20 -5.65 -6.29 -9.84
N TRP A 21 -5.07 -5.35 -9.09
CA TRP A 21 -5.81 -4.49 -8.15
C TRP A 21 -6.20 -3.14 -8.76
N ASN A 22 -5.35 -2.51 -9.57
CA ASN A 22 -5.58 -1.12 -9.99
C ASN A 22 -6.47 -0.94 -11.24
N GLY A 23 -7.49 -1.79 -11.37
CA GLY A 23 -8.75 -1.48 -12.08
C GLY A 23 -9.96 -1.42 -11.12
N LYS A 24 -9.72 -1.68 -9.82
CA LYS A 24 -10.72 -1.69 -8.73
C LYS A 24 -10.41 -0.65 -7.65
N GLY A 25 -9.41 0.20 -7.86
CA GLY A 25 -9.02 1.29 -6.95
C GLY A 25 -8.42 0.84 -5.62
N MET A 26 -7.94 -0.41 -5.51
CA MET A 26 -7.32 -0.94 -4.29
C MET A 26 -5.81 -0.64 -4.27
N HIS A 27 -5.31 -0.21 -3.10
CA HIS A 27 -3.88 0.01 -2.87
C HIS A 27 -3.55 -0.10 -1.39
N VAL A 28 -2.27 -0.25 -1.09
CA VAL A 28 -1.68 -0.17 0.24
C VAL A 28 -0.95 1.16 0.38
N GLU A 29 -1.07 1.77 1.55
CA GLU A 29 -0.33 2.96 1.96
C GLU A 29 0.33 2.76 3.33
N LEU A 30 1.41 3.50 3.58
CA LEU A 30 2.03 3.58 4.90
C LEU A 30 1.44 4.76 5.65
N ARG A 31 0.74 4.48 6.75
CA ARG A 31 0.16 5.51 7.62
C ARG A 31 1.15 5.92 8.70
N GLN A 32 1.24 7.22 8.90
CA GLN A 32 1.97 7.81 10.02
C GLN A 32 1.29 7.45 11.35
N PRO A 33 2.04 7.45 12.47
CA PRO A 33 1.45 7.19 13.77
C PRO A 33 0.41 8.27 14.12
N THR A 34 -0.61 7.86 14.86
CA THR A 34 -1.65 8.74 15.42
C THR A 34 -1.80 8.43 16.91
N ASP A 35 -2.60 9.21 17.64
CA ASP A 35 -2.79 8.95 19.06
C ASP A 35 -3.36 7.54 19.29
N GLY A 36 -2.63 6.73 20.06
CA GLY A 36 -2.97 5.33 20.33
C GLY A 36 -2.66 4.32 19.22
N LEU A 37 -2.03 4.71 18.10
CA LEU A 37 -1.72 3.79 17.00
C LEU A 37 -0.36 4.07 16.35
N ASN A 38 0.51 3.06 16.33
CA ASN A 38 1.81 3.14 15.66
C ASN A 38 1.66 3.25 14.13
N ALA A 39 2.75 3.65 13.47
CA ALA A 39 2.84 3.57 12.01
C ALA A 39 2.53 2.14 11.53
N HIS A 40 1.70 2.02 10.50
CA HIS A 40 1.22 0.73 10.00
C HIS A 40 0.86 0.81 8.52
N LEU A 41 0.74 -0.35 7.88
CA LEU A 41 0.22 -0.43 6.53
C LEU A 41 -1.30 -0.50 6.56
N ALA A 42 -1.94 0.24 5.67
CA ALA A 42 -3.38 0.22 5.48
C ALA A 42 -3.72 -0.18 4.05
N LEU A 43 -4.70 -1.07 3.88
CA LEU A 43 -5.23 -1.48 2.60
C LEU A 43 -6.53 -0.71 2.34
N LYS A 44 -6.57 0.09 1.28
CA LYS A 44 -7.83 0.60 0.71
C LYS A 44 -8.52 -0.52 -0.06
N ASN A 45 -9.71 -0.91 0.36
CA ASN A 45 -10.49 -1.92 -0.34
C ASN A 45 -11.40 -1.31 -1.42
N VAL A 46 -12.11 -2.15 -2.17
CA VAL A 46 -13.00 -1.73 -3.28
C VAL A 46 -14.16 -0.82 -2.87
N LYS A 47 -14.49 -0.76 -1.57
CA LYS A 47 -15.53 0.14 -1.03
C LYS A 47 -14.96 1.50 -0.64
N GLY A 48 -13.65 1.70 -0.79
CA GLY A 48 -12.96 2.92 -0.40
C GLY A 48 -12.70 3.06 1.10
N THR A 49 -13.00 2.04 1.90
CA THR A 49 -12.61 2.01 3.32
C THR A 49 -11.20 1.44 3.48
N PHE A 50 -10.61 1.69 4.64
CA PHE A 50 -9.25 1.26 4.96
C PHE A 50 -9.24 0.29 6.12
N ASP A 51 -8.53 -0.81 5.92
CA ASP A 51 -8.30 -1.86 6.91
C ASP A 51 -6.80 -1.90 7.25
N THR A 52 -6.45 -2.23 8.49
CA THR A 52 -5.05 -2.50 8.83
C THR A 52 -4.58 -3.74 8.07
N TRP A 53 -3.37 -3.68 7.51
CA TRP A 53 -2.88 -4.71 6.63
C TRP A 53 -1.55 -5.28 7.10
N VAL A 54 -1.50 -6.61 7.18
CA VAL A 54 -0.27 -7.38 7.40
C VAL A 54 -0.01 -8.15 6.11
N PRO A 55 1.11 -7.92 5.42
CA PRO A 55 1.43 -8.64 4.19
C PRO A 55 1.54 -10.14 4.49
N SER A 56 0.81 -10.95 3.73
CA SER A 56 0.92 -12.41 3.79
C SER A 56 2.21 -12.89 3.13
N ILE A 57 2.59 -14.15 3.33
CA ILE A 57 3.74 -14.73 2.62
C ILE A 57 3.57 -14.63 1.09
N SER A 58 2.36 -14.78 0.58
CA SER A 58 2.07 -14.61 -0.86
C SER A 58 2.23 -13.17 -1.33
N ASP A 59 2.09 -12.18 -0.45
CA ASP A 59 2.38 -10.78 -0.75
C ASP A 59 3.89 -10.53 -0.81
N LEU A 60 4.63 -11.11 0.15
CA LEU A 60 6.08 -10.99 0.22
C LEU A 60 6.78 -11.63 -1.00
N LEU A 61 6.28 -12.78 -1.47
CA LEU A 61 6.85 -13.52 -2.61
C LEU A 61 6.38 -13.02 -3.97
N ALA A 62 5.51 -12.02 -4.03
CA ALA A 62 4.98 -11.51 -5.28
C ALA A 62 5.93 -10.55 -6.00
N GLU A 63 5.86 -10.57 -7.33
CA GLU A 63 6.72 -9.77 -8.21
C GLU A 63 5.95 -8.77 -9.11
N ASP A 64 4.62 -8.75 -9.00
CA ASP A 64 3.73 -7.91 -9.80
C ASP A 64 3.25 -6.65 -9.07
N TRP A 65 4.02 -6.18 -8.07
CA TRP A 65 3.72 -4.91 -7.42
C TRP A 65 3.94 -3.72 -8.36
N GLN A 66 3.12 -2.69 -8.18
CA GLN A 66 3.13 -1.42 -8.91
C GLN A 66 3.06 -0.29 -7.88
N ALA A 67 3.78 0.81 -8.12
CA ALA A 67 3.77 1.99 -7.25
C ALA A 67 3.04 3.13 -7.96
N HIS A 68 2.31 3.93 -7.18
CA HIS A 68 1.54 5.07 -7.67
C HIS A 68 1.92 6.29 -6.85
N ALA A 69 2.37 7.35 -7.54
CA ALA A 69 2.70 8.60 -6.89
C ALA A 69 1.44 9.19 -6.23
N GLU A 70 1.58 9.64 -4.99
CA GLU A 70 0.56 10.48 -4.39
C GLU A 70 0.59 11.83 -5.13
N ILE A 71 -0.52 12.21 -5.78
CA ILE A 71 -0.68 13.57 -6.27
C ILE A 71 -0.93 14.41 -5.02
N THR A 72 0.12 15.04 -4.49
CA THR A 72 -0.05 16.04 -3.44
C THR A 72 -1.03 17.07 -3.98
N ALA A 73 -2.23 17.15 -3.41
CA ALA A 73 -3.11 18.28 -3.63
C ALA A 73 -2.36 19.50 -3.07
N GLY A 74 -1.89 20.36 -3.99
CA GLY A 74 -1.17 21.58 -3.66
C GLY A 74 -2.03 22.60 -2.93
#